data_AF-A0A2V5NHG1-F1
#
_entry.id   AF-A0A2V5NHG1-F1
#
_cell.length_a   1.000
_cell.length_b   1.000
_cell.length_c   1.000
_cell.angle_alpha   90.00
_cell.angle_beta   90.00
_cell.angle_gamma   90.00
#
_symmetry.space_group_name_H-M   'P 1'
#
loop_
_entity.id
_entity.type
_entity.pdbx_description
1 polymer ?
#
loop_
_entity_poly.entity_id
_entity_poly.type
_entity_poly.pdbx_seq_one_letter_code
_entity_poly.pdbx_strand_id
1 'polypeptide(L)'
;DEIKNDITRETPACFEPTIDYCVVKVPRFTFEKFPQAEATLTTRMKSVGEAMAIGRTFKEALQKALRSLEIKRFGLIADGADRDVDLETLRLKLATPNAERIFYIAQAFQKGASIDEVYELTKIDRWFLRNVQQIVEETKFLENAPPSRAARDVSSARKSGFQPDSADEHLARRVANEPVTRPRTKSTELVDVRFRGLDPQQPIVQKRGHLPHWEQPGATYFVTFRLADSLPADVLAQWRDERAAWLKLHPQPWDWKTAREYMRRFEEEREQWLDQGHGSCLLREPQAAVIVAESLDHFDRQRYLIDSYVVMPNHVHVLFKPLGEHSPVDILHSWKSFTANALNREMNRAGALWMHESFDTIVRDAEHLHACREYIAQNPGKARLSEGSFVLTRRDALVVNGETKTQTSSVTCPSRCEPDVISDKQDARQPSEAGSFTSTNAPSNGEVGRETLLRAKKLGFSDRQLAVANGLTEAEIRSKRKSLGLAPTYRLVDTCAAEFEAYT
;
A
#
# COMPACT_ATOMS: atom_id res chain seq x y z
N ASP A 1 45.80 -9.59 -17.74
CA ASP A 1 44.50 -9.41 -18.42
C ASP A 1 43.37 -9.50 -17.41
N GLU A 2 42.59 -8.43 -17.31
CA GLU A 2 41.40 -8.37 -16.47
C GLU A 2 40.24 -9.10 -17.17
N ILE A 3 39.44 -9.85 -16.41
CA ILE A 3 38.27 -10.56 -16.93
C ILE A 3 37.25 -9.53 -17.42
N LYS A 4 36.92 -9.57 -18.71
CA LYS A 4 35.87 -8.73 -19.30
C LYS A 4 34.49 -9.33 -19.04
N ASN A 5 33.47 -8.48 -18.99
CA ASN A 5 32.08 -8.92 -18.99
C ASN A 5 31.77 -9.58 -20.34
N ASP A 6 31.32 -10.84 -20.32
CA ASP A 6 31.06 -11.64 -21.52
C ASP A 6 29.97 -11.07 -22.43
N ILE A 7 29.06 -10.26 -21.87
CA ILE A 7 27.88 -9.71 -22.57
C ILE A 7 28.19 -8.33 -23.13
N THR A 8 28.53 -7.38 -22.26
CA THR A 8 28.81 -6.01 -22.70
C THR A 8 30.13 -5.93 -23.45
N ARG A 9 31.10 -6.82 -23.13
CA ARG A 9 32.47 -6.90 -23.68
C ARG A 9 33.32 -5.63 -23.53
N GLU A 10 32.71 -4.57 -23.00
CA GLU A 10 33.29 -3.24 -22.82
C GLU A 10 33.63 -2.97 -21.36
N THR A 11 32.92 -3.57 -20.41
CA THR A 11 33.15 -3.39 -18.97
C THR A 11 33.95 -4.55 -18.37
N PRO A 12 34.73 -4.34 -17.31
CA PRO A 12 35.31 -5.45 -16.56
C PRO A 12 34.21 -6.26 -15.84
N ALA A 13 34.52 -7.49 -15.44
CA ALA A 13 33.60 -8.36 -14.70
C ALA A 13 33.42 -7.95 -13.22
N CYS A 14 34.23 -7.01 -12.72
CA CYS A 14 34.18 -6.53 -11.33
C CYS A 14 33.12 -5.42 -11.12
N PHE A 15 31.84 -5.74 -11.35
CA PHE A 15 30.73 -4.83 -11.08
C PHE A 15 29.52 -5.59 -10.51
N GLU A 16 28.60 -4.87 -9.88
CA GLU A 16 27.30 -5.39 -9.47
C GLU A 16 26.26 -5.10 -10.56
N PRO A 17 25.63 -6.12 -11.19
CA PRO A 17 24.63 -5.89 -12.22
C PRO A 17 23.43 -5.12 -11.71
N THR A 18 23.01 -4.11 -12.48
CA THR A 18 21.75 -3.40 -12.24
C THR A 18 20.73 -3.85 -13.29
N ILE A 19 19.58 -4.36 -12.84
CA ILE A 19 18.52 -4.88 -13.72
C ILE A 19 17.33 -3.92 -13.76
N ASP A 20 16.74 -3.71 -14.94
CA ASP A 20 15.56 -2.86 -15.16
C ASP A 20 14.25 -3.68 -15.29
N TYR A 21 14.28 -4.92 -14.80
CA TYR A 21 13.21 -5.90 -14.87
C TYR A 21 13.09 -6.72 -13.57
N CYS A 22 11.95 -7.39 -13.39
CA CYS A 22 11.73 -8.35 -12.32
C CYS A 22 11.96 -9.78 -12.83
N VAL A 23 12.68 -10.58 -12.05
CA VAL A 23 12.83 -12.02 -12.26
C VAL A 23 12.02 -12.75 -11.19
N VAL A 24 11.18 -13.70 -11.61
CA VAL A 24 10.41 -14.56 -10.70
C VAL A 24 10.75 -16.01 -11.00
N LYS A 25 11.17 -16.73 -9.96
CA LYS A 25 11.38 -18.18 -9.97
C LYS A 25 10.25 -18.85 -9.20
N VAL A 26 9.69 -19.93 -9.75
CA VAL A 26 8.70 -20.76 -9.07
C VAL A 26 9.13 -22.24 -9.12
N PRO A 27 9.21 -22.94 -7.98
CA PRO A 27 9.57 -24.36 -7.96
C PRO A 27 8.47 -25.26 -8.55
N ARG A 28 8.88 -26.35 -9.21
CA ARG A 28 8.02 -27.42 -9.72
C ARG A 28 8.06 -28.62 -8.78
N PHE A 29 6.89 -29.13 -8.40
CA PHE A 29 6.72 -30.32 -7.56
C PHE A 29 5.94 -31.38 -8.31
N THR A 30 6.20 -32.67 -8.07
CA THR A 30 5.47 -33.78 -8.70
C THR A 30 4.90 -34.75 -7.64
N PHE A 31 4.15 -34.23 -6.67
CA PHE A 31 3.58 -35.03 -5.59
C PHE A 31 2.59 -36.10 -6.08
N GLU A 32 1.99 -35.91 -7.26
CA GLU A 32 1.12 -36.88 -7.93
C GLU A 32 1.82 -38.24 -8.20
N LYS A 33 3.15 -38.25 -8.28
CA LYS A 33 3.95 -39.48 -8.45
C LYS A 33 4.27 -40.17 -7.12
N PHE A 34 4.01 -39.52 -5.99
CA PHE A 34 4.38 -39.97 -4.65
C PHE A 34 3.20 -39.81 -3.67
N PRO A 35 2.12 -40.61 -3.81
CA PRO A 35 0.87 -40.40 -3.05
C PRO A 35 1.02 -40.56 -1.54
N GLN A 36 2.04 -41.31 -1.08
CA GLN A 36 2.34 -41.47 0.34
C GLN A 36 3.23 -40.35 0.91
N ALA A 37 3.76 -39.46 0.06
CA ALA A 37 4.63 -38.39 0.50
C ALA A 37 3.81 -37.21 1.03
N GLU A 38 4.24 -36.66 2.16
CA GLU A 38 3.62 -35.47 2.73
C GLU A 38 3.90 -34.24 1.82
N ALA A 39 2.83 -33.61 1.33
CA ALA A 39 2.92 -32.47 0.41
C ALA A 39 3.23 -31.11 1.10
N THR A 40 3.32 -31.08 2.43
CA THR A 40 3.71 -29.90 3.21
C THR A 40 5.13 -29.47 2.86
N LEU A 41 5.32 -28.19 2.55
CA LEU A 41 6.64 -27.63 2.28
C LEU A 41 7.33 -27.25 3.60
N THR A 42 8.55 -27.72 3.78
CA THR A 42 9.36 -27.49 4.97
C THR A 42 10.73 -26.95 4.56
N THR A 43 11.68 -26.87 5.49
CA THR A 43 13.07 -26.52 5.18
C THR A 43 13.78 -27.55 4.29
N ARG A 44 13.24 -28.77 4.19
CA ARG A 44 13.77 -29.81 3.29
C ARG A 44 13.18 -29.62 1.89
N MET A 45 14.05 -29.51 0.90
CA MET A 45 13.66 -29.36 -0.50
C MET A 45 12.89 -30.60 -1.00
N LYS A 46 11.74 -30.36 -1.65
CA LYS A 46 10.88 -31.38 -2.28
C LYS A 46 10.60 -31.08 -3.76
N SER A 47 11.10 -29.96 -4.28
CA SER A 47 10.96 -29.57 -5.68
C SER A 47 11.85 -30.42 -6.57
N VAL A 48 11.35 -30.76 -7.77
CA VAL A 48 12.08 -31.54 -8.79
C VAL A 48 12.66 -30.65 -9.90
N GLY A 49 12.31 -29.36 -9.89
CA GLY A 49 12.78 -28.37 -10.86
C GLY A 49 12.22 -26.99 -10.54
N GLU A 50 12.36 -26.07 -11.49
CA GLU A 50 11.91 -24.69 -11.37
C GLU A 50 11.62 -24.07 -12.73
N ALA A 51 10.70 -23.12 -12.76
CA ALA A 51 10.50 -22.22 -13.89
C ALA A 51 10.95 -20.81 -13.49
N MET A 52 11.67 -20.14 -14.38
CA MET A 52 12.07 -18.75 -14.24
C MET A 52 11.40 -17.91 -15.33
N ALA A 53 10.93 -16.72 -14.98
CA ALA A 53 10.44 -15.77 -15.96
C ALA A 53 10.84 -14.33 -15.64
N ILE A 54 10.91 -13.53 -16.71
CA ILE A 54 11.33 -12.14 -16.69
C ILE A 54 10.18 -11.27 -17.19
N GLY A 55 9.92 -10.17 -16.50
CA GLY A 55 8.91 -9.17 -16.86
C GLY A 55 9.30 -7.77 -16.38
N ARG A 56 8.74 -6.72 -16.97
CA ARG A 56 9.01 -5.34 -16.51
C ARG A 56 8.33 -5.01 -15.19
N THR A 57 7.38 -5.86 -14.78
CA THR A 57 6.72 -5.80 -13.47
C THR A 57 6.67 -7.18 -12.84
N PHE A 58 6.55 -7.22 -11.51
CA PHE A 58 6.38 -8.47 -10.78
C PHE A 58 5.16 -9.26 -11.24
N LYS A 59 4.01 -8.60 -11.49
CA LYS A 59 2.78 -9.27 -11.96
C LYS A 59 2.99 -9.97 -13.30
N GLU A 60 3.65 -9.29 -14.24
CA GLU A 60 4.01 -9.87 -15.54
C GLU A 60 4.92 -11.11 -15.38
N ALA A 61 6.00 -10.96 -14.61
CA ALA A 61 6.97 -12.02 -14.37
C ALA A 61 6.34 -13.23 -13.66
N LEU A 62 5.51 -12.99 -12.64
CA LEU A 62 4.81 -14.04 -11.90
C LEU A 62 3.87 -14.85 -12.80
N GLN A 63 3.01 -14.18 -13.58
CA GLN A 63 2.08 -14.90 -14.46
C GLN A 63 2.80 -15.66 -15.58
N LYS A 64 3.96 -15.15 -16.04
CA LYS A 64 4.85 -15.88 -16.97
C LYS A 64 5.44 -17.12 -16.30
N ALA A 65 5.99 -17.00 -15.10
CA ALA A 65 6.57 -18.12 -14.39
C ALA A 65 5.54 -19.23 -14.13
N LEU A 66 4.33 -18.85 -13.69
CA LEU A 66 3.26 -19.80 -13.38
C LEU A 66 2.78 -20.59 -14.61
N ARG A 67 2.67 -19.96 -15.78
CA ARG A 67 2.30 -20.71 -17.00
C ARG A 67 3.42 -21.62 -17.52
N SER A 68 4.67 -21.28 -17.24
CA SER A 68 5.84 -22.07 -17.64
C SER A 68 6.10 -23.28 -16.72
N LEU A 69 5.29 -23.48 -15.67
CA LEU A 69 5.44 -24.63 -14.75
C LEU A 69 4.99 -25.97 -15.34
N GLU A 70 4.33 -25.98 -16.51
CA GLU A 70 3.81 -27.19 -17.15
C GLU A 70 2.89 -28.01 -16.20
N ILE A 71 2.05 -27.30 -15.44
CA ILE A 71 1.02 -27.86 -14.54
C ILE A 71 -0.40 -27.67 -15.08
N LYS A 72 -0.54 -27.41 -16.39
CA LYS A 72 -1.80 -27.08 -17.06
C LYS A 72 -2.49 -25.82 -16.50
N ARG A 73 -1.71 -24.92 -15.91
CA ARG A 73 -2.13 -23.58 -15.51
C ARG A 73 -1.60 -22.57 -16.52
N PHE A 74 -2.40 -21.56 -16.86
CA PHE A 74 -2.03 -20.55 -17.87
C PHE A 74 -1.82 -19.15 -17.28
N GLY A 75 -1.74 -19.08 -15.95
CA GLY A 75 -1.49 -17.89 -15.17
C GLY A 75 -1.81 -18.17 -13.70
N LEU A 76 -2.12 -17.12 -12.95
CA LEU A 76 -2.49 -17.27 -11.55
C LEU A 76 -3.93 -17.73 -11.34
N ILE A 77 -4.85 -17.28 -12.20
CA ILE A 77 -6.30 -17.50 -12.08
C ILE A 77 -6.99 -17.28 -13.43
N ALA A 78 -8.28 -17.62 -13.53
CA ALA A 78 -9.13 -17.39 -14.71
C ALA A 78 -8.64 -18.12 -15.97
N ASP A 79 -8.04 -19.30 -15.82
CA ASP A 79 -7.67 -20.19 -16.92
C ASP A 79 -8.65 -21.36 -17.11
N GLY A 80 -9.74 -21.37 -16.35
CA GLY A 80 -10.77 -22.41 -16.34
C GLY A 80 -10.38 -23.67 -15.56
N ALA A 81 -9.22 -23.66 -14.88
CA ALA A 81 -8.74 -24.78 -14.06
C ALA A 81 -8.79 -24.51 -12.55
N ASP A 82 -9.41 -23.39 -12.14
CA ASP A 82 -9.56 -23.01 -10.74
C ASP A 82 -10.52 -23.96 -10.02
N ARG A 83 -10.08 -24.51 -8.89
CA ARG A 83 -10.90 -25.39 -8.05
C ARG A 83 -11.48 -24.58 -6.91
N ASP A 84 -12.81 -24.48 -6.82
CA ASP A 84 -13.44 -23.80 -5.69
C ASP A 84 -13.29 -24.60 -4.40
N VAL A 85 -12.96 -23.91 -3.31
CA VAL A 85 -12.72 -24.48 -1.98
C VAL A 85 -13.47 -23.65 -0.94
N ASP A 86 -13.99 -24.30 0.10
CA ASP A 86 -14.67 -23.62 1.22
C ASP A 86 -13.68 -22.79 2.07
N LEU A 87 -14.21 -21.85 2.86
CA LEU A 87 -13.39 -20.91 3.63
C LEU A 87 -12.52 -21.59 4.70
N GLU A 88 -12.98 -22.70 5.28
CA GLU A 88 -12.24 -23.42 6.33
C GLU A 88 -11.02 -24.13 5.73
N THR A 89 -11.25 -24.90 4.66
CA THR A 89 -10.17 -25.56 3.91
C THR A 89 -9.20 -24.51 3.36
N LEU A 90 -9.70 -23.37 2.88
CA LEU A 90 -8.86 -22.29 2.37
C LEU A 90 -7.93 -21.73 3.46
N ARG A 91 -8.44 -21.46 4.67
CA ARG A 91 -7.61 -21.00 5.80
C ARG A 91 -6.51 -22.02 6.13
N LEU A 92 -6.83 -23.32 6.14
CA LEU A 92 -5.85 -24.38 6.38
C LEU A 92 -4.76 -24.41 5.29
N LYS A 93 -5.17 -24.32 4.02
CA LYS A 93 -4.24 -24.32 2.86
C LYS A 93 -3.37 -23.06 2.80
N LEU A 94 -3.81 -21.94 3.36
CA LEU A 94 -3.00 -20.72 3.49
C LEU A 94 -2.01 -20.83 4.65
N ALA A 95 -2.45 -21.35 5.80
CA ALA A 95 -1.62 -21.51 6.99
C ALA A 95 -0.46 -22.49 6.77
N THR A 96 -0.71 -23.61 6.08
CA THR A 96 0.29 -24.65 5.84
C THR A 96 0.95 -24.50 4.45
N PRO A 97 2.26 -24.21 4.36
CA PRO A 97 2.98 -24.14 3.08
C PRO A 97 2.79 -25.39 2.23
N ASN A 98 2.34 -25.23 0.98
CA ASN A 98 2.09 -26.31 0.03
C ASN A 98 2.38 -25.85 -1.42
N ALA A 99 2.50 -26.79 -2.35
CA ALA A 99 2.85 -26.51 -3.75
C ALA A 99 1.82 -25.63 -4.49
N GLU A 100 0.55 -25.66 -4.07
CA GLU A 100 -0.54 -24.93 -4.71
C GLU A 100 -0.88 -23.62 -3.97
N ARG A 101 -0.13 -23.25 -2.92
CA ARG A 101 -0.50 -22.16 -2.00
C ARG A 101 -0.74 -20.83 -2.69
N ILE A 102 0.00 -20.53 -3.76
CA ILE A 102 -0.17 -19.30 -4.53
C ILE A 102 -1.56 -19.20 -5.18
N PHE A 103 -2.17 -20.32 -5.58
CA PHE A 103 -3.52 -20.36 -6.14
C PHE A 103 -4.58 -20.17 -5.05
N TYR A 104 -4.39 -20.77 -3.87
CA TYR A 104 -5.26 -20.55 -2.72
C TYR A 104 -5.23 -19.09 -2.24
N ILE A 105 -4.08 -18.42 -2.33
CA ILE A 105 -3.98 -16.97 -2.06
C ILE A 105 -4.87 -16.17 -3.01
N ALA A 106 -4.80 -16.45 -4.32
CA ALA A 106 -5.64 -15.77 -5.30
C ALA A 106 -7.14 -16.01 -5.04
N GLN A 107 -7.52 -17.24 -4.70
CA GLN A 107 -8.90 -17.58 -4.34
C GLN A 107 -9.38 -16.89 -3.06
N ALA A 108 -8.50 -16.69 -2.07
CA ALA A 108 -8.85 -15.94 -0.86
C ALA A 108 -9.23 -14.49 -1.19
N PHE A 109 -8.48 -13.83 -2.08
CA PHE A 109 -8.84 -12.51 -2.57
C PHE A 109 -10.10 -12.51 -3.45
N GLN A 110 -10.35 -13.57 -4.22
CA GLN A 110 -11.63 -13.70 -4.94
C GLN A 110 -12.81 -13.70 -3.97
N LYS A 111 -12.69 -14.42 -2.85
CA LYS A 111 -13.68 -14.50 -1.76
C LYS A 111 -13.66 -13.31 -0.80
N GLY A 112 -12.87 -12.26 -1.08
CA GLY A 112 -12.89 -11.01 -0.34
C GLY A 112 -12.05 -10.96 0.93
N ALA A 113 -11.13 -11.91 1.14
CA ALA A 113 -10.16 -11.82 2.23
C ALA A 113 -9.29 -10.56 2.09
N SER A 114 -8.99 -9.91 3.21
CA SER A 114 -8.08 -8.78 3.26
C SER A 114 -6.62 -9.21 3.10
N ILE A 115 -5.75 -8.28 2.68
CA ILE A 115 -4.29 -8.51 2.63
C ILE A 115 -3.78 -8.94 4.00
N ASP A 116 -4.26 -8.31 5.07
CA ASP A 116 -3.82 -8.62 6.44
C ASP A 116 -4.23 -10.01 6.88
N GLU A 117 -5.43 -10.48 6.57
CA GLU A 117 -5.84 -11.86 6.86
C GLU A 117 -4.96 -12.88 6.12
N VAL A 118 -4.66 -12.64 4.85
CA VAL A 118 -3.80 -13.53 4.06
C VAL A 118 -2.35 -13.46 4.53
N TYR A 119 -1.85 -12.29 4.89
CA TYR A 119 -0.54 -12.10 5.54
C TYR A 119 -0.48 -12.86 6.86
N GLU A 120 -1.54 -12.79 7.66
CA GLU A 120 -1.57 -13.45 8.96
C GLU A 120 -1.51 -14.98 8.85
N LEU A 121 -2.05 -15.55 7.78
CA LEU A 121 -1.97 -16.98 7.52
C LEU A 121 -0.66 -17.39 6.82
N THR A 122 -0.18 -16.59 5.87
CA THR A 122 0.90 -17.03 4.95
C THR A 122 2.28 -16.50 5.29
N LYS A 123 2.37 -15.34 5.95
CA LYS A 123 3.59 -14.53 6.15
C LYS A 123 4.30 -14.10 4.87
N ILE A 124 3.63 -14.20 3.72
CA ILE A 124 4.12 -13.61 2.48
C ILE A 124 3.98 -12.11 2.60
N ASP A 125 5.04 -11.37 2.30
CA ASP A 125 5.06 -9.92 2.44
C ASP A 125 3.85 -9.26 1.73
N ARG A 126 3.29 -8.25 2.38
CA ARG A 126 2.08 -7.55 1.92
C ARG A 126 2.25 -6.98 0.52
N TRP A 127 3.47 -6.59 0.13
CA TRP A 127 3.76 -6.11 -1.22
C TRP A 127 3.46 -7.18 -2.28
N PHE A 128 3.86 -8.43 -2.06
CA PHE A 128 3.56 -9.53 -2.99
C PHE A 128 2.06 -9.84 -2.98
N LEU A 129 1.45 -9.85 -1.80
CA LEU A 129 0.01 -10.09 -1.65
C LEU A 129 -0.83 -9.03 -2.37
N ARG A 130 -0.46 -7.75 -2.28
CA ARG A 130 -1.14 -6.65 -2.98
C ARG A 130 -1.03 -6.79 -4.49
N ASN A 131 0.13 -7.22 -5.00
CA ASN A 131 0.28 -7.49 -6.43
C ASN A 131 -0.58 -8.68 -6.88
N VAL A 132 -0.69 -9.72 -6.06
CA VAL A 132 -1.58 -10.86 -6.32
C VAL A 132 -3.05 -10.43 -6.28
N GLN A 133 -3.45 -9.62 -5.30
CA GLN A 133 -4.81 -9.06 -5.21
C GLN A 133 -5.16 -8.24 -6.46
N GLN A 134 -4.25 -7.40 -6.95
CA GLN A 134 -4.45 -6.63 -8.19
C GLN A 134 -4.64 -7.53 -9.43
N ILE A 135 -3.99 -8.69 -9.51
CA ILE A 135 -4.24 -9.67 -10.58
C ILE A 135 -5.67 -10.22 -10.47
N VAL A 136 -6.13 -10.50 -9.25
CA VAL A 136 -7.50 -10.98 -8.99
C VAL A 136 -8.55 -9.91 -9.29
N GLU A 137 -8.29 -8.65 -8.93
CA GLU A 137 -9.16 -7.51 -9.25
C GLU A 137 -9.27 -7.28 -10.76
N GLU A 138 -8.15 -7.33 -11.49
CA GLU A 138 -8.16 -7.23 -12.95
C GLU A 138 -8.96 -8.38 -13.58
N THR A 139 -8.86 -9.58 -13.02
CA THR A 139 -9.66 -10.72 -13.47
C THR A 139 -11.16 -10.43 -13.34
N LYS A 140 -11.60 -9.95 -12.18
CA LYS A 140 -13.00 -9.54 -11.96
C LYS A 140 -13.43 -8.44 -12.93
N PHE A 141 -12.55 -7.50 -13.24
CA PHE A 141 -12.83 -6.46 -14.23
C PHE A 141 -13.02 -7.05 -15.64
N LEU A 142 -12.19 -8.03 -16.02
CA LEU A 142 -12.27 -8.69 -17.33
C LEU A 142 -13.53 -9.56 -17.47
N GLU A 143 -13.98 -10.20 -16.39
CA GLU A 143 -15.19 -11.03 -16.35
C GLU A 143 -16.50 -10.22 -16.32
N ASN A 144 -16.50 -9.06 -15.64
CA ASN A 144 -17.68 -8.19 -15.50
C ASN A 144 -17.84 -7.19 -16.66
N ALA A 145 -16.97 -7.23 -17.67
CA ALA A 145 -17.21 -6.51 -18.91
C ALA A 145 -18.51 -7.05 -19.53
N PRO A 146 -19.49 -6.19 -19.90
CA PRO A 146 -20.78 -6.66 -20.36
C PRO A 146 -20.58 -7.61 -21.55
N PRO A 147 -21.05 -8.88 -21.46
CA PRO A 147 -20.92 -9.80 -22.57
C PRO A 147 -21.66 -9.21 -23.76
N SER A 148 -20.99 -9.15 -24.92
CA SER A 148 -21.68 -8.79 -26.15
C SER A 148 -22.89 -9.72 -26.28
N ARG A 149 -24.07 -9.14 -26.52
CA ARG A 149 -25.32 -9.88 -26.73
C ARG A 149 -25.35 -10.65 -28.06
N ALA A 150 -24.18 -10.94 -28.64
CA ALA A 150 -23.98 -11.60 -29.92
C ALA A 150 -23.41 -13.02 -29.72
N ALA A 151 -24.05 -13.84 -28.88
CA ALA A 151 -23.77 -15.28 -28.81
C ALA A 151 -25.01 -16.11 -28.42
N ARG A 152 -26.22 -15.59 -28.66
CA ARG A 152 -27.46 -16.36 -28.65
C ARG A 152 -28.26 -15.98 -29.90
N ASP A 153 -27.79 -16.48 -31.04
CA ASP A 153 -28.58 -16.84 -32.21
C ASP A 153 -27.62 -17.14 -33.37
N VAL A 154 -27.03 -18.33 -33.33
CA VAL A 154 -26.50 -18.98 -34.54
C VAL A 154 -27.59 -19.88 -35.09
N SER A 155 -28.71 -19.29 -35.50
CA SER A 155 -29.53 -19.83 -36.57
C SER A 155 -30.38 -18.71 -37.18
N SER A 156 -30.30 -18.60 -38.51
CA SER A 156 -30.98 -17.61 -39.37
C SER A 156 -30.36 -16.20 -39.44
N ALA A 157 -29.48 -16.02 -40.43
CA ALA A 157 -29.58 -14.96 -41.44
C ALA A 157 -28.30 -14.92 -42.29
N ARG A 158 -28.26 -15.78 -43.30
CA ARG A 158 -27.51 -15.48 -44.52
C ARG A 158 -28.24 -14.39 -45.28
N LYS A 159 -27.47 -13.48 -45.89
CA LYS A 159 -27.71 -12.67 -47.11
C LYS A 159 -27.78 -11.16 -46.90
N SER A 160 -27.17 -10.48 -47.88
CA SER A 160 -26.98 -9.04 -48.09
C SER A 160 -25.83 -8.46 -47.25
N GLY A 161 -24.66 -8.07 -47.78
CA GLY A 161 -24.29 -7.76 -49.16
C GLY A 161 -24.40 -6.25 -49.40
N PHE A 162 -23.48 -5.47 -48.82
CA PHE A 162 -23.29 -4.06 -49.17
C PHE A 162 -21.85 -3.63 -48.78
N GLN A 163 -21.06 -3.23 -49.79
CA GLN A 163 -19.87 -2.38 -49.62
C GLN A 163 -20.30 -0.92 -49.59
N PRO A 164 -19.46 -0.02 -49.05
CA PRO A 164 -19.14 1.13 -49.88
C PRO A 164 -17.65 1.50 -49.88
N ASP A 165 -17.30 2.08 -51.03
CA ASP A 165 -16.02 2.61 -51.44
C ASP A 165 -15.67 3.99 -50.83
N SER A 166 -14.35 4.22 -50.76
CA SER A 166 -13.56 5.42 -51.14
C SER A 166 -13.87 6.84 -50.64
N ALA A 167 -12.75 7.54 -50.42
CA ALA A 167 -12.49 9.00 -50.46
C ALA A 167 -12.97 9.80 -49.22
N ASP A 168 -12.21 10.73 -48.63
CA ASP A 168 -11.22 11.65 -49.19
C ASP A 168 -10.22 12.13 -48.12
N GLU A 169 -9.06 12.59 -48.61
CA GLU A 169 -7.90 13.11 -47.89
C GLU A 169 -7.80 14.66 -48.04
N HIS A 170 -7.00 15.31 -47.18
CA HIS A 170 -6.54 16.72 -47.16
C HIS A 170 -7.46 17.77 -46.48
N LEU A 171 -6.97 18.75 -45.70
CA LEU A 171 -5.82 19.64 -45.91
C LEU A 171 -5.37 20.29 -44.57
N ALA A 172 -4.17 20.86 -44.59
CA ALA A 172 -3.28 21.17 -43.47
C ALA A 172 -3.20 22.65 -43.01
N ARG A 173 -2.77 22.83 -41.73
CA ARG A 173 -1.78 23.80 -41.14
C ARG A 173 -2.02 25.34 -41.03
N ARG A 174 -1.40 25.86 -39.93
CA ARG A 174 -0.86 27.20 -39.56
C ARG A 174 -1.81 28.11 -38.73
N VAL A 175 -1.43 28.89 -37.71
CA VAL A 175 -0.24 29.74 -37.39
C VAL A 175 -0.05 29.87 -35.84
N ALA A 176 1.15 30.31 -35.41
CA ALA A 176 1.71 30.40 -34.05
C ALA A 176 1.51 31.73 -33.28
N ASN A 177 1.80 31.68 -31.96
CA ASN A 177 2.37 32.71 -31.04
C ASN A 177 1.53 33.98 -30.71
N GLU A 178 1.43 34.54 -29.49
CA GLU A 178 2.39 34.82 -28.38
C GLU A 178 1.63 35.18 -27.03
N PRO A 179 2.32 35.44 -25.88
CA PRO A 179 1.80 35.29 -24.51
C PRO A 179 1.27 36.58 -23.84
N VAL A 180 0.50 36.41 -22.76
CA VAL A 180 0.06 37.51 -21.88
C VAL A 180 0.63 37.32 -20.47
N THR A 181 1.44 38.28 -20.04
CA THR A 181 1.95 38.43 -18.67
C THR A 181 0.94 39.17 -17.79
N ARG A 182 0.83 38.77 -16.52
CA ARG A 182 0.21 39.57 -15.45
C ARG A 182 1.10 39.54 -14.20
N PRO A 183 1.21 40.64 -13.44
CA PRO A 183 2.19 40.78 -12.37
C PRO A 183 1.68 40.16 -11.06
N ARG A 184 2.55 39.56 -10.26
CA ARG A 184 2.24 39.17 -8.88
C ARG A 184 3.38 39.50 -7.91
N THR A 185 3.12 40.57 -7.14
CA THR A 185 3.20 40.67 -5.68
C THR A 185 4.11 39.71 -4.90
N LYS A 186 4.93 40.31 -4.03
CA LYS A 186 5.85 39.75 -3.01
C LYS A 186 5.50 38.32 -2.56
N SER A 187 6.45 37.43 -2.75
CA SER A 187 6.44 36.01 -2.39
C SER A 187 6.23 35.79 -0.90
N THR A 188 5.07 35.25 -0.54
CA THR A 188 4.91 34.40 0.64
C THR A 188 5.73 33.14 0.39
N GLU A 189 6.67 32.77 1.25
CA GLU A 189 7.40 31.51 1.10
C GLU A 189 6.40 30.34 1.03
N LEU A 190 6.45 29.59 -0.06
CA LEU A 190 5.62 28.41 -0.25
C LEU A 190 6.05 27.34 0.77
N VAL A 191 5.18 27.03 1.73
CA VAL A 191 5.39 25.95 2.70
C VAL A 191 5.59 24.62 1.95
N ASP A 192 6.69 23.91 2.22
CA ASP A 192 7.02 22.64 1.55
C ASP A 192 6.11 21.50 2.02
N VAL A 193 4.94 21.39 1.39
CA VAL A 193 3.94 20.34 1.67
C VAL A 193 4.29 18.96 1.11
N ARG A 194 5.43 18.81 0.42
CA ARG A 194 5.80 17.52 -0.16
C ARG A 194 6.19 16.53 0.94
N PHE A 195 5.61 15.33 0.88
CA PHE A 195 6.06 14.20 1.66
C PHE A 195 7.52 13.88 1.34
N ARG A 196 8.31 13.63 2.39
CA ARG A 196 9.66 13.05 2.27
C ARG A 196 9.74 11.87 3.23
N GLY A 197 9.96 10.69 2.68
CA GLY A 197 10.20 9.48 3.45
C GLY A 197 11.68 9.32 3.82
N LEU A 198 12.01 8.17 4.38
CA LEU A 198 13.38 7.74 4.63
C LEU A 198 14.13 7.60 3.29
N ASP A 199 15.23 8.33 3.16
CA ASP A 199 16.17 8.17 2.07
C ASP A 199 17.35 7.28 2.54
N PRO A 200 17.48 6.03 2.05
CA PRO A 200 18.56 5.14 2.45
C PRO A 200 19.96 5.60 2.03
N GLN A 201 20.05 6.54 1.07
CA GLN A 201 21.32 7.03 0.53
C GLN A 201 21.84 8.27 1.28
N GLN A 202 21.00 8.89 2.11
CA GLN A 202 21.36 10.07 2.89
C GLN A 202 21.73 9.66 4.33
N PRO A 203 22.70 10.35 4.95
CA PRO A 203 23.13 10.03 6.31
C PRO A 203 21.97 10.19 7.31
N ILE A 204 21.84 9.21 8.21
CA ILE A 204 20.94 9.27 9.36
C ILE A 204 21.74 9.79 10.54
N VAL A 205 21.30 10.91 11.12
CA VAL A 205 21.88 11.43 12.36
C VAL A 205 21.27 10.64 13.52
N GLN A 206 22.10 9.87 14.21
CA GLN A 206 21.69 9.18 15.44
C GLN A 206 22.05 10.03 16.65
N LYS A 207 21.05 10.60 17.34
CA LYS A 207 21.27 11.24 18.64
C LYS A 207 21.20 10.17 19.74
N ARG A 208 22.24 10.09 20.58
CA ARG A 208 22.31 9.12 21.68
C ARG A 208 21.50 9.61 22.89
N GLY A 209 20.59 8.76 23.36
CA GLY A 209 19.80 8.88 24.59
C GLY A 209 19.43 7.47 25.11
N HIS A 210 18.42 7.33 25.97
CA HIS A 210 17.92 6.01 26.41
C HIS A 210 17.25 5.21 25.27
N LEU A 211 16.64 5.91 24.30
CA LEU A 211 16.21 5.39 23.00
C LEU A 211 16.97 6.12 21.87
N PRO A 212 17.50 5.42 20.86
CA PRO A 212 18.17 6.06 19.75
C PRO A 212 17.16 6.77 18.85
N HIS A 213 17.29 8.09 18.72
CA HIS A 213 16.49 8.90 17.79
C HIS A 213 17.24 9.02 16.46
N TRP A 214 16.54 8.70 15.37
CA TRP A 214 17.09 8.76 14.01
C TRP A 214 16.51 9.99 13.33
N GLU A 215 17.36 10.92 12.95
CA GLU A 215 16.97 12.15 12.28
C GLU A 215 17.54 12.19 10.86
N GLN A 216 16.68 12.54 9.91
CA GLN A 216 17.05 12.87 8.54
C GLN A 216 16.42 14.23 8.15
N PRO A 217 17.20 15.16 7.57
CA PRO A 217 16.71 16.50 7.23
C PRO A 217 15.48 16.50 6.34
N GLY A 218 14.42 17.17 6.78
CA GLY A 218 13.17 17.32 6.04
C GLY A 218 12.32 16.05 5.92
N ALA A 219 12.71 14.95 6.57
CA ALA A 219 11.94 13.70 6.58
C ALA A 219 10.61 13.86 7.36
N THR A 220 9.70 12.93 7.13
CA THR A 220 8.41 12.85 7.82
C THR A 220 8.51 11.85 8.97
N TYR A 221 7.93 12.18 10.12
CA TYR A 221 8.03 11.40 11.33
C TYR A 221 6.63 11.01 11.82
N PHE A 222 6.54 9.77 12.30
CA PHE A 222 5.44 9.31 13.13
C PHE A 222 5.96 9.20 14.57
N VAL A 223 5.29 9.87 15.51
CA VAL A 223 5.71 9.90 16.91
C VAL A 223 4.58 9.55 17.85
N THR A 224 4.90 8.75 18.86
CA THR A 224 4.06 8.45 20.02
C THR A 224 4.71 8.98 21.29
N PHE A 225 4.00 9.82 22.04
CA PHE A 225 4.37 10.22 23.40
C PHE A 225 3.19 10.03 24.37
N ARG A 226 3.47 9.77 25.64
CA ARG A 226 2.48 9.22 26.58
C ARG A 226 2.62 9.76 28.00
N LEU A 227 1.52 9.70 28.75
CA LEU A 227 1.50 10.11 30.15
C LEU A 227 2.50 9.29 30.97
N ALA A 228 3.10 9.91 31.99
CA ALA A 228 4.12 9.30 32.82
C ALA A 228 3.62 8.07 33.59
N ASP A 229 2.33 8.01 33.89
CA ASP A 229 1.66 6.94 34.62
C ASP A 229 0.97 5.91 33.73
N SER A 230 1.03 6.06 32.39
CA SER A 230 0.47 5.09 31.45
C SER A 230 1.16 3.72 31.52
N LEU A 231 2.40 3.70 32.01
CA LEU A 231 3.23 2.51 32.22
C LEU A 231 3.91 2.61 33.59
N PRO A 232 3.53 1.76 34.56
CA PRO A 232 4.20 1.67 35.85
C PRO A 232 5.70 1.40 35.71
N ALA A 233 6.50 1.94 36.65
CA ALA A 233 7.97 1.87 36.58
C ALA A 233 8.51 0.43 36.64
N ASP A 234 7.83 -0.45 37.37
CA ASP A 234 8.08 -1.89 37.47
C ASP A 234 7.78 -2.62 36.16
N VAL A 235 6.64 -2.33 35.51
CA VAL A 235 6.31 -2.88 34.18
C VAL A 235 7.34 -2.44 33.14
N LEU A 236 7.74 -1.17 33.17
CA LEU A 236 8.76 -0.66 32.26
C LEU A 236 10.13 -1.29 32.51
N ALA A 237 10.53 -1.48 33.78
CA ALA A 237 11.75 -2.16 34.14
C ALA A 237 11.73 -3.62 33.65
N GLN A 238 10.62 -4.32 33.88
CA GLN A 238 10.41 -5.68 33.39
C GLN A 238 10.55 -5.77 31.87
N TRP A 239 9.89 -4.89 31.11
CA TRP A 239 10.01 -4.89 29.65
C TRP A 239 11.42 -4.56 29.16
N ARG A 240 12.13 -3.66 29.86
CA ARG A 240 13.54 -3.35 29.55
C ARG A 240 14.42 -4.57 29.80
N ASP A 241 14.25 -5.25 30.92
CA ASP A 241 15.02 -6.45 31.28
C ASP A 241 14.72 -7.61 30.34
N GLU A 242 13.43 -7.83 30.04
CA GLU A 242 12.98 -8.85 29.10
C GLU A 242 13.52 -8.60 27.69
N ARG A 243 13.46 -7.35 27.22
CA ARG A 243 14.03 -6.95 25.93
C ARG A 243 15.54 -7.12 25.93
N ALA A 244 16.24 -6.68 26.98
CA ALA A 244 17.69 -6.82 27.07
C ALA A 244 18.12 -8.30 27.08
N ALA A 245 17.43 -9.14 27.85
CA ALA A 245 17.65 -10.58 27.87
C ALA A 245 17.36 -11.22 26.50
N TRP A 246 16.27 -10.82 25.86
CA TRP A 246 15.89 -11.33 24.55
C TRP A 246 16.92 -10.94 23.46
N LEU A 247 17.38 -9.69 23.45
CA LEU A 247 18.42 -9.21 22.52
C LEU A 247 19.76 -9.93 22.74
N LYS A 248 20.08 -10.29 23.99
CA LYS A 248 21.27 -11.08 24.31
C LYS A 248 21.19 -12.50 23.77
N LEU A 249 19.99 -13.10 23.79
CA LEU A 249 19.72 -14.44 23.27
C LEU A 249 19.59 -14.46 21.74
N HIS A 250 19.27 -13.32 21.12
CA HIS A 250 19.07 -13.17 19.69
C HIS A 250 19.95 -12.03 19.16
N PRO A 251 21.26 -12.24 18.97
CA PRO A 251 22.13 -11.24 18.35
C PRO A 251 21.76 -11.04 16.87
N GLN A 252 21.91 -9.82 16.38
CA GLN A 252 21.70 -9.47 14.97
C GLN A 252 22.82 -10.04 14.06
N PRO A 253 22.57 -10.24 12.75
CA PRO A 253 21.31 -9.96 12.03
C PRO A 253 20.22 -10.99 12.32
N TRP A 254 18.97 -10.52 12.38
CA TRP A 254 17.81 -11.39 12.63
C TRP A 254 17.25 -11.96 11.34
N ASP A 255 16.83 -13.23 11.40
CA ASP A 255 15.88 -13.72 10.42
C ASP A 255 14.50 -13.08 10.65
N TRP A 256 13.60 -13.25 9.68
CA TRP A 256 12.27 -12.62 9.75
C TRP A 256 11.41 -13.14 10.92
N LYS A 257 11.64 -14.37 11.42
CA LYS A 257 10.88 -14.93 12.54
C LYS A 257 11.31 -14.27 13.84
N THR A 258 12.62 -14.16 14.04
CA THR A 258 13.23 -13.47 15.18
C THR A 258 12.84 -11.98 15.15
N ALA A 259 12.91 -11.32 14.00
CA ALA A 259 12.45 -9.93 13.86
C ALA A 259 10.95 -9.77 14.15
N ARG A 260 10.10 -10.70 13.70
CA ARG A 260 8.65 -10.67 13.97
C ARG A 260 8.32 -10.94 15.43
N GLU A 261 9.00 -11.88 16.05
CA GLU A 261 8.84 -12.16 17.48
C GLU A 261 9.22 -10.93 18.30
N TYR A 262 10.31 -10.25 17.90
CA TYR A 262 10.69 -8.98 18.50
C TYR A 262 9.58 -7.92 18.34
N MET A 263 9.05 -7.72 17.13
CA MET A 263 7.97 -6.75 16.88
C MET A 263 6.71 -7.08 17.69
N ARG A 264 6.26 -8.34 17.67
CA ARG A 264 5.07 -8.76 18.41
C ARG A 264 5.23 -8.51 19.91
N ARG A 265 6.35 -8.96 20.46
CA ARG A 265 6.60 -8.97 21.91
C ARG A 265 6.93 -7.60 22.48
N PHE A 266 7.61 -6.75 21.72
CA PHE A 266 8.12 -5.47 22.25
C PHE A 266 7.48 -4.22 21.64
N GLU A 267 6.83 -4.33 20.47
CA GLU A 267 6.14 -3.23 19.82
C GLU A 267 4.62 -3.41 19.92
N GLU A 268 4.06 -4.53 19.44
CA GLU A 268 2.59 -4.73 19.41
C GLU A 268 1.98 -4.85 20.81
N GLU A 269 2.59 -5.60 21.73
CA GLU A 269 2.12 -5.71 23.13
C GLU A 269 2.08 -4.35 23.83
N ARG A 270 3.03 -3.47 23.52
CA ARG A 270 3.06 -2.10 24.06
C ARG A 270 1.93 -1.26 23.52
N GLU A 271 1.65 -1.32 22.23
CA GLU A 271 0.52 -0.60 21.64
C GLU A 271 -0.81 -1.13 22.22
N GLN A 272 -0.96 -2.44 22.39
CA GLN A 272 -2.13 -3.04 23.04
C GLN A 272 -2.29 -2.58 24.50
N TRP A 273 -1.19 -2.41 25.23
CA TRP A 273 -1.23 -1.87 26.60
C TRP A 273 -1.72 -0.42 26.62
N LEU A 274 -1.23 0.41 25.70
CA LEU A 274 -1.68 1.80 25.59
C LEU A 274 -3.18 1.88 25.27
N ASP A 275 -3.65 1.07 24.31
CA ASP A 275 -5.05 0.97 23.91
C ASP A 275 -5.98 0.54 25.07
N GLN A 276 -5.47 -0.19 26.06
CA GLN A 276 -6.23 -0.58 27.26
C GLN A 276 -6.50 0.57 28.24
N GLY A 277 -5.86 1.74 28.06
CA GLY A 277 -6.13 2.92 28.88
C GLY A 277 -5.63 2.79 30.32
N HIS A 278 -4.47 2.18 30.54
CA HIS A 278 -3.82 2.15 31.86
C HIS A 278 -3.36 3.55 32.30
N GLY A 279 -3.19 3.74 33.63
CA GLY A 279 -2.86 5.01 34.25
C GLY A 279 -4.08 5.90 34.51
N SER A 280 -3.86 7.17 34.83
CA SER A 280 -4.95 8.12 35.14
C SER A 280 -5.83 8.45 33.95
N CYS A 281 -5.38 8.20 32.72
CA CYS A 281 -6.10 8.59 31.50
C CYS A 281 -6.51 10.07 31.50
N LEU A 282 -5.64 10.97 31.97
CA LEU A 282 -5.95 12.40 32.11
C LEU A 282 -6.50 13.02 30.82
N LEU A 283 -6.03 12.59 29.65
CA LEU A 283 -6.45 13.12 28.36
C LEU A 283 -7.83 12.59 27.92
N ARG A 284 -8.48 11.74 28.72
CA ARG A 284 -9.91 11.42 28.53
C ARG A 284 -10.79 12.62 28.83
N GLU A 285 -10.31 13.55 29.67
CA GLU A 285 -11.00 14.80 29.94
C GLU A 285 -10.92 15.72 28.71
N PRO A 286 -12.07 16.16 28.16
CA PRO A 286 -12.08 16.94 26.91
C PRO A 286 -11.22 18.20 26.97
N GLN A 287 -11.22 18.90 28.12
CA GLN A 287 -10.40 20.09 28.32
C GLN A 287 -8.91 19.78 28.24
N ALA A 288 -8.48 18.67 28.86
CA ALA A 288 -7.09 18.24 28.80
C ALA A 288 -6.65 17.88 27.38
N ALA A 289 -7.51 17.16 26.65
CA ALA A 289 -7.23 16.75 25.27
C ALA A 289 -7.14 17.95 24.31
N VAL A 290 -8.02 18.95 24.50
CA VAL A 290 -8.03 20.18 23.69
C VAL A 290 -6.74 20.98 23.87
N ILE A 291 -6.22 21.12 25.09
CA ILE A 291 -4.94 21.82 25.35
C ILE A 291 -3.79 21.18 24.58
N VAL A 292 -3.77 19.84 24.51
CA VAL A 292 -2.76 19.11 23.74
C VAL A 292 -2.95 19.35 22.23
N ALA A 293 -4.18 19.24 21.73
CA ALA A 293 -4.50 19.48 20.31
C ALA A 293 -4.14 20.90 19.86
N GLU A 294 -4.48 21.92 20.66
CA GLU A 294 -4.13 23.32 20.39
C GLU A 294 -2.61 23.54 20.40
N SER A 295 -1.88 22.86 21.29
CA SER A 295 -0.42 22.92 21.30
C SER A 295 0.21 22.30 20.05
N LEU A 296 -0.38 21.24 19.49
CA LEU A 296 0.06 20.65 18.22
C LEU A 296 -0.23 21.57 17.04
N ASP A 297 -1.29 22.38 17.12
CA ASP A 297 -1.71 23.26 16.03
C ASP A 297 -1.06 24.64 16.05
N HIS A 298 -0.54 25.06 17.20
CA HIS A 298 -0.05 26.41 17.43
C HIS A 298 1.04 26.88 16.44
N PHE A 299 2.00 26.01 16.10
CA PHE A 299 3.07 26.33 15.14
C PHE A 299 2.96 25.54 13.83
N ASP A 300 1.77 24.99 13.52
CA ASP A 300 1.54 24.31 12.24
C ASP A 300 1.78 25.27 11.07
N ARG A 301 2.44 24.77 10.02
CA ARG A 301 2.93 25.50 8.84
C ARG A 301 3.97 26.58 9.12
N GLN A 302 4.48 26.68 10.36
CA GLN A 302 5.56 27.59 10.74
C GLN A 302 6.82 26.81 11.11
N ARG A 303 6.73 25.95 12.13
CA ARG A 303 7.87 25.14 12.61
C ARG A 303 7.84 23.70 12.11
N TYR A 304 6.65 23.22 11.83
CA TYR A 304 6.37 21.88 11.33
C TYR A 304 5.06 21.91 10.55
N LEU A 305 4.85 20.89 9.73
CA LEU A 305 3.60 20.63 9.04
C LEU A 305 2.96 19.38 9.65
N ILE A 306 1.81 19.58 10.30
CA ILE A 306 0.97 18.50 10.82
C ILE A 306 0.19 17.86 9.68
N ASP A 307 0.31 16.55 9.55
CA ASP A 307 -0.51 15.78 8.63
C ASP A 307 -1.75 15.23 9.32
N SER A 308 -1.55 14.51 10.42
CA SER A 308 -2.61 13.86 11.18
C SER A 308 -2.16 13.66 12.63
N TYR A 309 -3.08 13.69 13.59
CA TYR A 309 -2.81 13.27 14.96
C TYR A 309 -4.06 12.74 15.65
N VAL A 310 -3.86 11.94 16.70
CA VAL A 310 -4.90 11.57 17.65
C VAL A 310 -4.38 11.73 19.07
N VAL A 311 -5.15 12.44 19.89
CA VAL A 311 -4.98 12.54 21.34
C VAL A 311 -5.85 11.46 21.97
N MET A 312 -5.23 10.39 22.43
CA MET A 312 -5.84 9.26 23.12
C MET A 312 -5.85 9.53 24.64
N PRO A 313 -6.66 8.83 25.45
CA PRO A 313 -6.79 9.07 26.89
C PRO A 313 -5.49 9.12 27.70
N ASN A 314 -4.46 8.37 27.31
CA ASN A 314 -3.18 8.30 28.02
C ASN A 314 -1.94 8.49 27.11
N HIS A 315 -2.12 8.74 25.81
CA HIS A 315 -1.04 8.91 24.85
C HIS A 315 -1.47 9.72 23.62
N VAL A 316 -0.51 10.10 22.78
CA VAL A 316 -0.73 10.90 21.58
C VAL A 316 0.06 10.28 20.44
N HIS A 317 -0.58 10.08 19.29
CA HIS A 317 0.09 9.77 18.03
C HIS A 317 0.06 10.98 17.11
N VAL A 318 1.20 11.35 16.54
CA VAL A 318 1.33 12.51 15.65
C VAL A 318 2.16 12.14 14.43
N LEU A 319 1.64 12.47 13.24
CA LEU A 319 2.32 12.38 11.96
C LEU A 319 2.61 13.80 11.47
N PHE A 320 3.90 14.14 11.36
CA PHE A 320 4.31 15.50 11.01
C PHE A 320 5.64 15.54 10.27
N LYS A 321 5.91 16.67 9.61
CA LYS A 321 7.17 16.97 8.94
C LYS A 321 7.75 18.28 9.52
N PRO A 322 8.96 18.29 10.10
CA PRO A 322 9.62 19.53 10.49
C PRO A 322 9.84 20.47 9.30
N LEU A 323 9.77 21.78 9.54
CA LEU A 323 10.04 22.82 8.54
C LEU A 323 11.28 23.63 8.95
N GLY A 324 12.04 24.12 7.97
CA GLY A 324 13.25 24.90 8.22
C GLY A 324 14.31 24.12 9.00
N GLU A 325 14.94 24.79 9.98
CA GLU A 325 16.03 24.23 10.81
C GLU A 325 15.52 23.59 12.13
N HIS A 326 14.21 23.42 12.30
CA HIS A 326 13.66 22.86 13.52
C HIS A 326 13.84 21.34 13.59
N SER A 327 14.54 20.85 14.62
CA SER A 327 14.71 19.41 14.86
C SER A 327 13.42 18.79 15.44
N PRO A 328 13.07 17.54 15.08
CA PRO A 328 11.98 16.79 15.71
C PRO A 328 12.06 16.77 17.24
N VAL A 329 13.26 16.69 17.81
CA VAL A 329 13.48 16.64 19.26
C VAL A 329 13.06 17.95 19.93
N ASP A 330 13.41 19.09 19.33
CA ASP A 330 13.06 20.41 19.88
C ASP A 330 11.55 20.66 19.79
N ILE A 331 10.92 20.20 18.70
CA ILE A 331 9.48 20.27 18.49
C ILE A 331 8.76 19.44 19.56
N LEU A 332 9.17 18.19 19.77
CA LEU A 332 8.61 17.31 20.80
C LEU A 332 8.80 17.88 22.22
N HIS A 333 9.99 18.41 22.52
CA HIS A 333 10.25 19.08 23.78
C HIS A 333 9.33 20.28 23.98
N SER A 334 9.13 21.10 22.94
CA SER A 334 8.22 22.24 22.97
C SER A 334 6.77 21.82 23.28
N TRP A 335 6.25 20.79 22.57
CA TRP A 335 4.90 20.27 22.83
C TRP A 335 4.76 19.74 24.25
N LYS A 336 5.68 18.87 24.69
CA LYS A 336 5.61 18.22 26.00
C LYS A 336 5.76 19.21 27.14
N SER A 337 6.70 20.16 27.03
CA SER A 337 6.94 21.17 28.07
C SER A 337 5.75 22.12 28.22
N PHE A 338 5.23 22.65 27.10
CA PHE A 338 4.07 23.55 27.12
C PHE A 338 2.83 22.86 27.71
N THR A 339 2.48 21.68 27.19
CA THR A 339 1.29 20.94 27.64
C THR A 339 1.41 20.46 29.08
N ALA A 340 2.59 20.04 29.52
CA ALA A 340 2.82 19.68 30.94
C ALA A 340 2.57 20.87 31.86
N ASN A 341 3.11 22.04 31.53
CA ASN A 341 2.92 23.24 32.34
C ASN A 341 1.47 23.73 32.34
N ALA A 342 0.81 23.71 31.16
CA ALA A 342 -0.58 24.13 31.02
C ALA A 342 -1.51 23.22 31.82
N LEU A 343 -1.39 21.89 31.64
CA LEU A 343 -2.24 20.91 32.32
C LEU A 343 -1.98 20.81 33.81
N ASN A 344 -0.72 20.94 34.25
CA ASN A 344 -0.42 20.97 35.68
C ASN A 344 -1.07 22.17 36.37
N ARG A 345 -1.06 23.34 35.72
CA ARG A 345 -1.72 24.54 36.24
C ARG A 345 -3.24 24.41 36.23
N GLU A 346 -3.83 23.95 35.13
CA GLU A 346 -5.28 23.91 34.94
C GLU A 346 -5.96 22.81 35.76
N MET A 347 -5.29 21.66 35.90
CA MET A 347 -5.79 20.51 36.65
C MET A 347 -5.27 20.47 38.09
N ASN A 348 -4.58 21.53 38.54
CA ASN A 348 -3.95 21.64 39.86
C ASN A 348 -3.08 20.41 40.22
N ARG A 349 -2.31 19.93 39.25
CA ARG A 349 -1.39 18.78 39.38
C ARG A 349 0.04 19.24 39.61
N ALA A 350 0.80 18.41 40.31
CA ALA A 350 2.25 18.56 40.47
C ALA A 350 2.97 17.31 39.94
N GLY A 351 4.19 17.48 39.46
CA GLY A 351 5.04 16.39 38.97
C GLY A 351 5.07 16.26 37.44
N ALA A 352 5.67 15.16 36.98
CA ALA A 352 5.84 14.89 35.55
C ALA A 352 4.51 14.45 34.92
N LEU A 353 4.07 15.18 33.89
CA LEU A 353 2.91 14.78 33.10
C LEU A 353 3.28 13.69 32.09
N TRP A 354 4.35 13.92 31.33
CA TRP A 354 4.77 13.05 30.25
C TRP A 354 5.88 12.11 30.71
N MET A 355 5.85 10.89 30.18
CA MET A 355 7.01 10.01 30.25
C MET A 355 8.22 10.68 29.58
N HIS A 356 9.41 10.51 30.14
CA HIS A 356 10.62 11.13 29.59
C HIS A 356 10.87 10.70 28.14
N GLU A 357 10.71 9.41 27.87
CA GLU A 357 10.90 8.79 26.55
C GLU A 357 9.74 9.03 25.60
N SER A 358 10.03 9.00 24.30
CA SER A 358 9.05 9.07 23.22
C SER A 358 9.51 8.14 22.10
N PHE A 359 8.56 7.58 21.36
CA PHE A 359 8.86 6.64 20.28
C PHE A 359 8.61 7.34 18.96
N ASP A 360 9.65 7.49 18.17
CA ASP A 360 9.61 8.10 16.86
C ASP A 360 10.07 7.10 15.80
N THR A 361 9.52 7.26 14.60
CA THR A 361 9.91 6.48 13.44
C THR A 361 9.88 7.38 12.22
N ILE A 362 10.96 7.37 11.43
CA ILE A 362 10.97 8.01 10.12
C ILE A 362 10.01 7.23 9.21
N VAL A 363 9.03 7.93 8.64
CA VAL A 363 8.11 7.36 7.67
C VAL A 363 8.89 6.97 6.43
N ARG A 364 8.71 5.76 5.92
CA ARG A 364 9.63 5.16 4.95
C ARG A 364 9.31 5.60 3.53
N ASP A 365 8.04 5.54 3.17
CA ASP A 365 7.53 5.78 1.83
C ASP A 365 6.04 6.21 1.87
N ALA A 366 5.44 6.42 0.70
CA ALA A 366 4.05 6.86 0.57
C ALA A 366 3.05 5.85 1.14
N GLU A 367 3.38 4.55 1.11
CA GLU A 367 2.55 3.50 1.66
C GLU A 367 2.59 3.53 3.19
N HIS A 368 3.79 3.67 3.77
CA HIS A 368 3.95 3.85 5.21
C HIS A 368 3.26 5.13 5.68
N LEU A 369 3.31 6.22 4.91
CA LEU A 369 2.56 7.45 5.18
C LEU A 369 1.05 7.18 5.29
N HIS A 370 0.49 6.47 4.31
CA HIS A 370 -0.93 6.10 4.32
C HIS A 370 -1.26 5.17 5.49
N ALA A 371 -0.41 4.20 5.78
CA ALA A 371 -0.57 3.30 6.93
C ALA A 371 -0.57 4.07 8.26
N CYS A 372 0.30 5.07 8.44
CA CYS A 372 0.29 5.93 9.62
C CYS A 372 -1.00 6.76 9.72
N ARG A 373 -1.52 7.30 8.61
CA ARG A 373 -2.80 8.03 8.60
C ARG A 373 -3.96 7.15 9.01
N GLU A 374 -4.04 5.94 8.45
CA GLU A 374 -5.09 4.98 8.79
C GLU A 374 -4.95 4.47 10.22
N TYR A 375 -3.73 4.22 10.68
CA TYR A 375 -3.47 3.86 12.07
C TYR A 375 -4.00 4.93 13.03
N ILE A 376 -3.68 6.21 12.79
CA ILE A 376 -4.18 7.34 13.59
C ILE A 376 -5.71 7.40 13.57
N ALA A 377 -6.33 7.24 12.39
CA ALA A 377 -7.78 7.33 12.24
C ALA A 377 -8.53 6.16 12.91
N GLN A 378 -7.95 4.96 12.91
CA GLN A 378 -8.57 3.75 13.44
C GLN A 378 -8.30 3.52 14.94
N ASN A 379 -7.30 4.20 15.50
CA ASN A 379 -6.86 3.99 16.88
C ASN A 379 -8.00 4.16 17.91
N PRO A 380 -8.85 5.21 17.85
CA PRO A 380 -9.99 5.33 18.76
C PRO A 380 -10.97 4.15 18.68
N GLY A 381 -11.24 3.66 17.47
CA GLY A 381 -12.12 2.51 17.24
C GLY A 381 -11.52 1.21 17.78
N LYS A 382 -10.20 1.02 17.61
CA LYS A 382 -9.46 -0.12 18.15
C LYS A 382 -9.51 -0.16 19.68
N ALA A 383 -9.37 1.00 20.32
CA ALA A 383 -9.50 1.18 21.76
C ALA A 383 -10.96 1.25 22.27
N ARG A 384 -11.96 1.13 21.36
CA ARG A 384 -13.40 1.16 21.67
C ARG A 384 -13.83 2.43 22.43
N LEU A 385 -13.24 3.57 22.05
CA LEU A 385 -13.50 4.86 22.68
C LEU A 385 -14.80 5.48 22.18
N SER A 386 -15.52 6.17 23.08
CA SER A 386 -16.70 6.95 22.74
C SER A 386 -16.33 8.35 22.25
N GLU A 387 -17.23 8.98 21.50
CA GLU A 387 -17.08 10.37 21.07
C GLU A 387 -16.84 11.29 22.28
N GLY A 388 -15.90 12.23 22.16
CA GLY A 388 -15.49 13.13 23.25
C GLY A 388 -14.40 12.60 24.20
N SER A 389 -14.02 11.33 24.12
CA SER A 389 -12.93 10.75 24.93
C SER A 389 -11.55 10.78 24.26
N PHE A 390 -11.48 11.35 23.05
CA PHE A 390 -10.28 11.53 22.24
C PHE A 390 -10.43 12.76 21.34
N VAL A 391 -9.33 13.26 20.79
CA VAL A 391 -9.34 14.31 19.75
C VAL A 391 -8.59 13.80 18.53
N LEU A 392 -9.25 13.71 17.38
CA LEU A 392 -8.68 13.22 16.12
C LEU A 392 -8.68 14.33 15.07
N THR A 393 -7.52 14.59 14.47
CA THR A 393 -7.36 15.53 13.36
C THR A 393 -6.69 14.84 12.19
N ARG A 394 -7.29 14.94 11.00
CA ARG A 394 -6.74 14.44 9.74
C ARG A 394 -6.78 15.54 8.68
N ARG A 395 -5.59 16.03 8.28
CA ARG A 395 -5.45 17.10 7.28
C ARG A 395 -5.04 16.57 5.91
N ASP A 396 -4.41 15.40 5.86
CA ASP A 396 -3.73 14.87 4.68
C ASP A 396 -2.84 15.95 4.01
N ALA A 397 -2.15 16.75 4.81
CA ALA A 397 -1.41 17.93 4.36
C ALA A 397 -0.15 17.57 3.55
N LEU A 398 0.43 16.39 3.79
CA LEU A 398 1.62 15.91 3.09
C LEU A 398 1.24 15.29 1.73
N VAL A 399 1.74 15.88 0.65
CA VAL A 399 1.43 15.48 -0.72
C VAL A 399 2.53 14.56 -1.26
N VAL A 400 2.15 13.40 -1.79
CA VAL A 400 3.05 12.50 -2.52
C VAL A 400 3.14 13.01 -3.96
N ASN A 401 4.36 13.13 -4.52
CA ASN A 401 4.57 13.68 -5.86
C ASN A 401 3.67 12.97 -6.90
N GLY A 402 2.81 13.73 -7.58
CA GLY A 402 1.84 13.23 -8.57
C GLY A 402 0.37 13.50 -8.23
N GLU A 403 0.04 13.90 -7.00
CA GLU A 403 -1.33 14.22 -6.58
C GLU A 403 -1.54 15.74 -6.46
N THR A 404 -2.19 16.36 -7.45
CA THR A 404 -2.72 17.73 -7.30
C THR A 404 -4.05 17.67 -6.54
N LYS A 405 -4.07 18.01 -5.24
CA LYS A 405 -5.32 18.36 -4.55
C LYS A 405 -5.61 19.85 -4.73
N THR A 406 -6.72 20.15 -5.40
CA THR A 406 -7.38 21.47 -5.44
C THR A 406 -7.62 21.96 -4.02
N GLN A 407 -7.00 23.09 -3.64
CA GLN A 407 -7.30 23.78 -2.40
C GLN A 407 -8.68 24.42 -2.49
N THR A 408 -9.68 23.90 -1.79
CA THR A 408 -10.86 24.68 -1.43
C THR A 408 -10.61 25.30 -0.08
N SER A 409 -10.47 26.62 -0.08
CA SER A 409 -10.39 27.47 1.10
C SER A 409 -11.80 27.93 1.48
N SER A 410 -12.17 27.82 2.75
CA SER A 410 -13.22 28.61 3.40
C SER A 410 -12.88 28.63 4.89
N VAL A 411 -12.18 29.66 5.36
CA VAL A 411 -12.73 30.89 5.98
C VAL A 411 -13.65 30.57 7.16
N THR A 412 -13.17 30.89 8.34
CA THR A 412 -13.89 30.90 9.62
C THR A 412 -14.79 32.13 9.79
N CYS A 413 -15.67 32.03 10.80
CA CYS A 413 -16.12 33.05 11.76
C CYS A 413 -17.63 33.46 11.69
N PRO A 414 -18.23 34.03 12.75
CA PRO A 414 -18.74 33.32 13.94
C PRO A 414 -20.21 33.72 14.32
N SER A 415 -20.69 33.14 15.42
CA SER A 415 -21.74 33.62 16.35
C SER A 415 -23.17 33.01 16.31
N ARG A 416 -23.53 32.47 17.49
CA ARG A 416 -24.83 32.42 18.21
C ARG A 416 -26.14 32.52 17.41
N CYS A 417 -27.02 31.54 17.62
CA CYS A 417 -28.30 31.74 18.33
C CYS A 417 -28.92 30.38 18.70
N GLU A 418 -29.52 30.35 19.89
CA GLU A 418 -30.14 29.22 20.58
C GLU A 418 -31.66 29.10 20.21
N PRO A 419 -32.44 28.14 20.77
CA PRO A 419 -33.31 27.25 20.00
C PRO A 419 -34.79 27.62 20.05
N ASP A 420 -35.58 27.04 19.15
CA ASP A 420 -37.03 26.91 19.37
C ASP A 420 -37.56 25.54 18.93
N VAL A 421 -38.39 25.01 19.83
CA VAL A 421 -39.12 23.74 19.80
C VAL A 421 -40.39 23.89 18.97
N ILE A 422 -40.82 22.85 18.23
CA ILE A 422 -42.19 22.28 18.24
C ILE A 422 -42.37 21.16 17.18
N SER A 423 -42.72 19.98 17.73
CA SER A 423 -43.59 18.87 17.28
C SER A 423 -43.38 18.08 15.98
N ASP A 424 -43.09 16.80 16.19
CA ASP A 424 -43.78 15.61 15.66
C ASP A 424 -44.70 15.79 14.44
N LYS A 425 -44.27 15.24 13.29
CA LYS A 425 -45.07 14.29 12.50
C LYS A 425 -44.16 13.25 11.83
N GLN A 426 -44.47 11.99 12.09
CA GLN A 426 -43.94 10.83 11.38
C GLN A 426 -44.34 10.89 9.90
N ASP A 427 -43.39 10.65 9.00
CA ASP A 427 -43.68 10.03 7.71
C ASP A 427 -42.43 9.36 7.14
N ALA A 428 -42.53 8.05 6.95
CA ALA A 428 -41.52 7.19 6.37
C ALA A 428 -41.36 7.47 4.86
N ARG A 429 -40.16 7.84 4.41
CA ARG A 429 -39.73 7.78 3.00
C ARG A 429 -38.25 7.44 2.88
N GLN A 430 -37.97 6.54 1.94
CA GLN A 430 -36.69 5.96 1.56
C GLN A 430 -35.68 7.02 1.05
N PRO A 431 -34.36 6.80 1.19
CA PRO A 431 -33.35 7.75 0.72
C PRO A 431 -33.14 7.66 -0.80
N SER A 432 -33.41 8.77 -1.49
CA SER A 432 -33.08 9.01 -2.89
C SER A 432 -31.65 9.53 -3.04
N GLU A 433 -30.84 8.75 -3.76
CA GLU A 433 -29.86 9.13 -4.80
C GLU A 433 -28.86 10.27 -4.55
N ALA A 434 -27.61 9.84 -4.34
CA ALA A 434 -26.39 10.62 -4.52
C ALA A 434 -26.17 10.95 -6.00
N GLY A 435 -25.92 12.22 -6.28
CA GLY A 435 -25.56 12.73 -7.62
C GLY A 435 -24.18 12.27 -8.08
N SER A 436 -24.17 11.35 -9.05
CA SER A 436 -23.49 11.47 -10.35
C SER A 436 -22.15 12.23 -10.41
N PHE A 437 -21.05 11.47 -10.37
CA PHE A 437 -19.82 11.85 -11.05
C PHE A 437 -19.94 11.45 -12.52
N THR A 438 -19.91 12.43 -13.43
CA THR A 438 -19.98 12.21 -14.88
C THR A 438 -18.73 11.48 -15.36
N SER A 439 -18.93 10.21 -15.72
CA SER A 439 -18.02 9.41 -16.55
C SER A 439 -17.91 10.05 -17.93
N THR A 440 -16.77 10.65 -18.25
CA THR A 440 -16.41 10.94 -19.65
C THR A 440 -15.75 9.69 -20.23
N ASN A 441 -16.46 9.11 -21.20
CA ASN A 441 -16.09 8.01 -22.10
C ASN A 441 -16.24 6.59 -21.54
N ALA A 442 -17.49 6.18 -21.32
CA ALA A 442 -17.86 4.78 -21.45
C ALA A 442 -17.68 4.34 -22.92
N PRO A 443 -17.02 3.20 -23.20
CA PRO A 443 -16.92 2.68 -24.55
C PRO A 443 -18.30 2.19 -25.01
N SER A 444 -18.85 2.84 -26.03
CA SER A 444 -19.90 2.29 -26.86
C SER A 444 -19.34 1.11 -27.66
N ASN A 445 -20.05 -0.03 -27.58
CA ASN A 445 -19.81 -1.33 -28.21
C ASN A 445 -19.01 -2.33 -27.35
N GLY A 446 -19.66 -3.46 -27.04
CA GLY A 446 -19.19 -4.59 -26.23
C GLY A 446 -18.05 -5.39 -26.84
N GLU A 447 -17.02 -4.70 -27.31
CA GLU A 447 -15.77 -5.29 -27.77
C GLU A 447 -14.69 -5.08 -26.70
N VAL A 448 -13.91 -6.11 -26.40
CA VAL A 448 -12.68 -5.94 -25.61
C VAL A 448 -11.76 -4.98 -26.38
N GLY A 449 -11.72 -3.72 -25.91
CA GLY A 449 -10.98 -2.66 -26.55
C GLY A 449 -9.46 -2.88 -26.49
N ARG A 450 -8.73 -2.21 -27.38
CA ARG A 450 -7.26 -2.25 -27.43
C ARG A 450 -6.62 -1.93 -26.07
N GLU A 451 -7.17 -0.97 -25.34
CA GLU A 451 -6.66 -0.55 -24.04
C GLU A 451 -6.79 -1.65 -22.98
N THR A 452 -7.95 -2.32 -22.92
CA THR A 452 -8.20 -3.44 -22.03
C THR A 452 -7.22 -4.59 -22.32
N LEU A 453 -7.07 -4.98 -23.59
CA LEU A 453 -6.10 -6.02 -23.97
C LEU A 453 -4.67 -5.60 -23.63
N LEU A 454 -4.27 -4.38 -23.96
CA LEU A 454 -2.91 -3.88 -23.66
C LEU A 454 -2.63 -3.90 -22.16
N ARG A 455 -3.58 -3.43 -21.33
CA ARG A 455 -3.46 -3.43 -19.87
C ARG A 455 -3.32 -4.85 -19.32
N ALA A 456 -4.21 -5.76 -19.72
CA ALA A 456 -4.16 -7.15 -19.27
C ALA A 456 -2.85 -7.85 -19.72
N LYS A 457 -2.39 -7.61 -20.96
CA LYS A 457 -1.10 -8.15 -21.42
C LYS A 457 0.08 -7.59 -20.62
N LYS A 458 0.08 -6.31 -20.24
CA LYS A 458 1.11 -5.71 -19.36
C LYS A 458 1.12 -6.32 -17.96
N LEU A 459 -0.01 -6.85 -17.49
CA LEU A 459 -0.12 -7.58 -16.22
C LEU A 459 0.22 -9.09 -16.35
N GLY A 460 0.58 -9.54 -17.55
CA GLY A 460 1.04 -10.91 -17.80
C GLY A 460 -0.04 -11.93 -18.17
N PHE A 461 -1.30 -11.51 -18.34
CA PHE A 461 -2.40 -12.40 -18.69
C PHE A 461 -2.15 -13.09 -20.04
N SER A 462 -2.37 -14.41 -20.08
CA SER A 462 -2.26 -15.21 -21.29
C SER A 462 -3.47 -15.03 -22.19
N ASP A 463 -3.32 -15.35 -23.49
CA ASP A 463 -4.43 -15.28 -24.43
C ASP A 463 -5.55 -16.28 -24.02
N ARG A 464 -5.19 -17.38 -23.33
CA ARG A 464 -6.13 -18.32 -22.72
C ARG A 464 -6.92 -17.75 -21.54
N GLN A 465 -6.30 -17.03 -20.62
CA GLN A 465 -7.03 -16.39 -19.52
C GLN A 465 -8.04 -15.36 -20.05
N LEU A 466 -7.62 -14.58 -21.05
CA LEU A 466 -8.49 -13.62 -21.74
C LEU A 466 -9.62 -14.32 -22.49
N ALA A 467 -9.35 -15.47 -23.11
CA ALA A 467 -10.36 -16.26 -23.81
C ALA A 467 -11.45 -16.74 -22.85
N VAL A 468 -11.07 -17.31 -21.70
CA VAL A 468 -12.00 -17.76 -20.65
C VAL A 468 -12.85 -16.60 -20.12
N ALA A 469 -12.21 -15.47 -19.76
CA ALA A 469 -12.92 -14.32 -19.20
C ALA A 469 -13.95 -13.69 -20.17
N ASN A 470 -13.76 -13.86 -21.48
CA ASN A 470 -14.61 -13.25 -22.51
C ASN A 470 -15.52 -14.25 -23.24
N GLY A 471 -15.49 -15.53 -22.87
CA GLY A 471 -16.23 -16.58 -23.58
C GLY A 471 -15.79 -16.77 -25.04
N LEU A 472 -14.52 -16.48 -25.32
CA LEU A 472 -13.90 -16.62 -26.65
C LEU A 472 -12.91 -17.78 -26.67
N THR A 473 -12.40 -18.11 -27.84
CA THR A 473 -11.26 -19.02 -28.03
C THR A 473 -9.93 -18.25 -27.98
N GLU A 474 -8.85 -18.96 -27.63
CA GLU A 474 -7.51 -18.38 -27.63
C GLU A 474 -7.09 -17.84 -29.01
N ALA A 475 -7.53 -18.49 -30.08
CA ALA A 475 -7.28 -18.08 -31.45
C ALA A 475 -7.95 -16.73 -31.78
N GLU A 476 -9.19 -16.52 -31.31
CA GLU A 476 -9.92 -15.26 -31.50
C GLU A 476 -9.24 -14.11 -30.75
N ILE A 477 -8.87 -14.31 -29.48
CA ILE A 477 -8.11 -13.31 -28.71
C ILE A 477 -6.79 -13.00 -29.40
N ARG A 478 -6.05 -14.02 -29.86
CA ARG A 478 -4.76 -13.84 -30.55
C ARG A 478 -4.93 -13.06 -31.85
N SER A 479 -5.95 -13.37 -32.65
CA SER A 479 -6.25 -12.66 -33.90
C SER A 479 -6.61 -11.19 -33.63
N LYS A 480 -7.49 -10.96 -32.64
CA LYS A 480 -7.89 -9.61 -32.22
C LYS A 480 -6.69 -8.80 -31.74
N ARG A 481 -5.89 -9.37 -30.85
CA ARG A 481 -4.67 -8.75 -30.33
C ARG A 481 -3.70 -8.35 -31.47
N LYS A 482 -3.51 -9.22 -32.47
CA LYS A 482 -2.70 -8.92 -33.65
C LYS A 482 -3.27 -7.78 -34.50
N SER A 483 -4.58 -7.80 -34.78
CA SER A 483 -5.23 -6.72 -35.56
C SER A 483 -5.13 -5.35 -34.90
N LEU A 484 -5.03 -5.30 -33.57
CA LEU A 484 -4.87 -4.07 -32.78
C LEU A 484 -3.39 -3.65 -32.56
N GLY A 485 -2.45 -4.32 -33.23
CA GLY A 485 -1.02 -4.04 -33.16
C GLY A 485 -0.36 -4.42 -31.82
N LEU A 486 -0.97 -5.32 -31.05
CA LEU A 486 -0.46 -5.76 -29.75
C LEU A 486 0.40 -7.03 -29.90
N ALA A 487 1.58 -6.92 -30.51
CA ALA A 487 2.47 -8.07 -30.70
C ALA A 487 3.33 -8.37 -29.44
N PRO A 488 3.71 -9.64 -29.18
CA PRO A 488 4.71 -9.94 -28.17
C PRO A 488 6.07 -9.40 -28.61
N THR A 489 6.83 -8.85 -27.67
CA THR A 489 8.21 -8.43 -27.89
C THR A 489 9.15 -9.42 -27.20
N TYR A 490 10.16 -9.88 -27.93
CA TYR A 490 11.27 -10.64 -27.36
C TYR A 490 12.38 -9.66 -27.02
N ARG A 491 12.91 -9.75 -25.80
CA ARG A 491 14.10 -9.01 -25.38
C ARG A 491 15.18 -10.03 -25.04
N LEU A 492 16.38 -9.79 -25.55
CA LEU A 492 17.57 -10.49 -25.08
C LEU A 492 17.78 -10.08 -23.62
N VAL A 493 18.00 -11.07 -22.74
CA VAL A 493 18.29 -10.84 -21.34
C VAL A 493 19.55 -11.62 -20.98
N ASP A 494 20.40 -11.00 -20.16
CA ASP A 494 21.75 -11.42 -19.79
C ASP A 494 21.85 -12.86 -19.26
N THR A 495 20.76 -13.43 -18.75
CA THR A 495 20.71 -14.81 -18.24
C THR A 495 20.44 -15.88 -19.29
N CYS A 496 20.01 -15.52 -20.50
CA CYS A 496 19.77 -16.48 -21.60
C CYS A 496 20.99 -16.67 -22.52
N ALA A 497 22.11 -16.00 -22.23
CA ALA A 497 23.35 -16.06 -23.04
C ALA A 497 24.04 -17.44 -23.05
N ALA A 498 23.59 -18.39 -22.24
CA ALA A 498 24.10 -19.76 -22.25
C ALA A 498 23.39 -20.69 -23.25
N GLU A 499 22.22 -20.31 -23.80
CA GLU A 499 21.42 -21.22 -24.65
C GLU A 499 21.52 -20.93 -26.17
N PHE A 500 22.08 -19.81 -26.60
CA PHE A 500 22.16 -19.46 -28.03
C PHE A 500 23.51 -18.83 -28.40
N GLU A 501 24.14 -19.32 -29.47
CA GLU A 501 25.31 -18.67 -30.08
C GLU A 501 24.95 -17.28 -30.60
N ALA A 502 25.72 -16.27 -30.17
CA ALA A 502 25.62 -14.92 -30.69
C ALA A 502 26.24 -14.87 -32.09
N TYR A 503 25.41 -14.80 -33.14
CA TYR A 503 25.85 -14.40 -34.46
C TYR A 503 26.15 -12.89 -34.44
N THR A 504 27.39 -12.53 -34.77
CA THR A 504 27.87 -11.15 -34.88
C THR A 504 27.66 -10.60 -36.29
#